data_AF-A0AAV0W699-F1
#
_entry.id   AF-A0AAV0W699-F1
#
_cell.length_a   1.000
_cell.length_b   1.000
_cell.length_c   1.000
_cell.angle_alpha   90.00
_cell.angle_beta   90.00
_cell.angle_gamma   90.00
#
_symmetry.space_group_name_H-M   'P 1'
#
loop_
_entity.id
_entity.type
_entity.pdbx_description
1 polymer ?
#
loop_
_entity_poly.entity_id
_entity_poly.type
_entity_poly.pdbx_seq_one_letter_code
_entity_poly.pdbx_strand_id
1 'polypeptide(L)'
;MEIVKTNKGGSKICFNGHMYVIKHLGKNKITWRCMKASSLKCTGTMYTELQHDNPVEKNPHNHLPDKEEIKVTKCIQKMKDQVTSSSMINPVEIFTENVSQIETATKARMPTEDTLKRMLRRQRSKNCPINSTMIEGNWCTTGEPNFKRFLLYDNGSNSDERITIFATDDGLKLLSEAEEWFMDGNFALSPTEFQQLYVIRIQVKTIFITPVFCLLKRKTQSSYEQLIKILLEKCNEREIYLDPLIVHVDFEKAVIEALKNTIGNHCLHNTIILIIYYFILYF
;
A
#
# COMPACT_ATOMS: atom_id res chain seq x y z
N MET A 1 -8.05 -33.31 7.07
CA MET A 1 -6.70 -32.71 7.18
C MET A 1 -6.70 -31.46 6.34
N GLU A 2 -6.11 -30.36 6.80
CA GLU A 2 -6.05 -29.10 6.04
C GLU A 2 -4.65 -28.51 6.03
N ILE A 3 -4.31 -27.79 4.96
CA ILE A 3 -2.97 -27.23 4.74
C ILE A 3 -3.06 -25.71 4.73
N VAL A 4 -2.19 -25.06 5.50
CA VAL A 4 -2.03 -23.61 5.54
C VAL A 4 -0.56 -23.25 5.33
N LYS A 5 -0.28 -22.00 4.93
CA LYS A 5 1.10 -21.53 4.76
C LYS A 5 1.69 -21.03 6.07
N THR A 6 2.98 -21.23 6.25
CA THR A 6 3.76 -20.60 7.32
C THR A 6 4.10 -19.15 6.96
N ASN A 7 4.53 -18.36 7.94
CA ASN A 7 4.96 -16.97 7.71
C ASN A 7 6.14 -16.85 6.73
N LYS A 8 6.94 -17.93 6.57
CA LYS A 8 8.08 -18.02 5.64
C LYS A 8 7.73 -18.72 4.32
N GLY A 9 6.44 -18.97 4.06
CA GLY A 9 5.98 -19.56 2.79
C GLY A 9 5.98 -21.09 2.71
N GLY A 10 6.62 -21.80 3.64
CA GLY A 10 6.55 -23.27 3.71
C GLY A 10 5.18 -23.78 4.18
N SER A 11 4.87 -25.06 3.95
CA SER A 11 3.59 -25.68 4.31
C SER A 11 3.46 -26.01 5.80
N LYS A 12 2.24 -25.95 6.31
CA LYS A 12 1.82 -26.35 7.66
C LYS A 12 0.56 -27.19 7.56
N ILE A 13 0.48 -28.28 8.31
CA ILE A 13 -0.69 -29.16 8.36
C ILE A 13 -1.45 -28.95 9.67
N CYS A 14 -2.77 -28.85 9.57
CA CYS A 14 -3.71 -28.91 10.69
C CYS A 14 -4.37 -30.30 10.70
N PHE A 15 -4.13 -31.08 11.75
CA PHE A 15 -4.63 -32.45 11.89
C PHE A 15 -4.94 -32.75 13.35
N ASN A 16 -6.10 -33.36 13.64
CA ASN A 16 -6.58 -33.73 14.98
C ASN A 16 -6.53 -32.62 16.05
N GLY A 17 -6.60 -31.35 15.64
CA GLY A 17 -6.52 -30.21 16.56
C GLY A 17 -5.09 -29.79 16.92
N HIS A 18 -4.08 -30.38 16.27
CA HIS A 18 -2.68 -29.97 16.35
C HIS A 18 -2.20 -29.36 15.03
N MET A 19 -1.16 -28.54 15.11
CA MET A 19 -0.48 -27.97 13.95
C MET A 19 0.91 -28.54 13.80
N TYR A 20 1.28 -28.88 12.57
CA TYR A 20 2.55 -29.48 12.23
C TYR A 20 3.27 -28.68 11.15
N VAL A 21 4.60 -28.59 11.28
CA VAL A 21 5.50 -27.97 10.29
C VAL A 21 6.48 -29.00 9.76
N ILE A 22 6.99 -28.78 8.54
CA ILE A 22 7.95 -29.69 7.90
C ILE A 22 9.19 -29.82 8.80
N LYS A 23 9.55 -31.07 9.12
CA LYS A 23 10.82 -31.43 9.76
C LYS A 23 11.84 -31.88 8.72
N HIS A 24 11.43 -32.76 7.81
CA HIS A 24 12.30 -33.35 6.80
C HIS A 24 11.50 -33.81 5.59
N LEU A 25 11.97 -33.49 4.38
CA LEU A 25 11.44 -33.98 3.12
C LEU A 25 12.26 -35.19 2.68
N GLY A 26 11.67 -36.38 2.71
CA GLY A 26 12.29 -37.61 2.22
C GLY A 26 11.90 -37.91 0.76
N LYS A 27 12.41 -39.03 0.22
CA LYS A 27 12.15 -39.44 -1.17
C LYS A 27 10.67 -39.74 -1.47
N ASN A 28 9.96 -40.39 -0.55
CA ASN A 28 8.57 -40.83 -0.75
C ASN A 28 7.60 -40.28 0.31
N LYS A 29 8.13 -39.65 1.37
CA LYS A 29 7.33 -39.20 2.51
C LYS A 29 7.88 -37.91 3.10
N ILE A 30 6.99 -37.13 3.68
CA ILE A 30 7.31 -35.92 4.42
C ILE A 30 7.18 -36.23 5.90
N THR A 31 8.22 -35.89 6.67
CA THR A 31 8.17 -35.94 8.14
C THR A 31 7.80 -34.57 8.67
N TRP A 32 6.76 -34.54 9.48
CA TRP A 32 6.24 -33.36 10.13
C TRP A 32 6.52 -33.42 11.63
N ARG A 33 6.79 -32.26 12.22
CA ARG A 33 6.93 -32.08 13.67
C ARG A 33 5.88 -31.12 14.18
N CYS A 34 5.46 -31.30 15.43
CA CYS A 34 4.56 -30.36 16.08
C CYS A 34 5.13 -28.93 16.04
N MET A 35 4.28 -27.95 15.75
CA MET A 35 4.64 -26.54 15.73
C MET A 35 5.10 -26.05 17.12
N LYS A 36 4.58 -26.64 18.20
CA LYS A 36 4.96 -26.35 19.59
C LYS A 36 6.21 -27.12 20.04
N ALA A 37 6.94 -27.79 19.15
CA ALA A 37 8.15 -28.52 19.52
C ALA A 37 9.22 -27.61 20.15
N SER A 38 9.30 -26.35 19.75
CA SER A 38 10.25 -25.38 20.34
C SER A 38 9.72 -24.76 21.62
N SER A 39 8.43 -24.41 21.68
CA SER A 39 7.84 -23.69 22.82
C SER A 39 7.46 -24.60 23.99
N LEU A 40 6.99 -25.82 23.71
CA LEU A 40 6.52 -26.80 24.72
C LEU A 40 7.39 -28.06 24.77
N LYS A 41 8.53 -28.07 24.08
CA LYS A 41 9.38 -29.26 23.91
C LYS A 41 8.60 -30.49 23.41
N CYS A 42 7.52 -30.26 22.65
CA CYS A 42 6.64 -31.31 22.16
C CYS A 42 7.37 -32.20 21.14
N THR A 43 7.28 -33.51 21.33
CA THR A 43 7.90 -34.54 20.48
C THR A 43 6.94 -35.12 19.44
N GLY A 44 5.72 -34.59 19.35
CA GLY A 44 4.69 -35.00 18.41
C GLY A 44 5.19 -34.93 16.97
N THR A 45 5.07 -36.05 16.25
CA THR A 45 5.50 -36.15 14.85
C THR A 45 4.51 -36.97 14.05
N MET A 46 4.44 -36.67 12.75
CA MET A 46 3.52 -37.30 11.81
C MET A 46 4.23 -37.46 10.46
N TYR A 47 3.76 -38.38 9.64
CA TYR A 47 4.17 -38.52 8.24
C TYR A 47 3.01 -38.30 7.30
N THR A 48 3.32 -37.82 6.11
CA THR A 48 2.42 -37.87 4.95
C THR A 48 3.20 -38.37 3.75
N GLU A 49 2.49 -38.74 2.70
CA GLU A 49 3.07 -38.84 1.36
C GLU A 49 3.48 -37.46 0.83
N LEU A 50 4.17 -37.43 -0.31
CA LEU A 50 4.65 -36.17 -0.92
C LEU A 50 3.52 -35.22 -1.30
N GLN A 51 2.35 -35.76 -1.68
CA GLN A 51 1.14 -35.01 -1.99
C GLN A 51 0.36 -34.57 -0.74
N HIS A 52 0.94 -34.80 0.45
CA HIS A 52 0.35 -34.56 1.76
C HIS A 52 -0.76 -35.54 2.16
N ASP A 53 -1.01 -36.59 1.38
CA ASP A 53 -2.00 -37.61 1.70
C ASP A 53 -1.54 -38.60 2.78
N ASN A 54 -2.50 -39.41 3.24
CA ASN A 54 -2.30 -40.50 4.20
C ASN A 54 -1.53 -40.06 5.47
N PRO A 55 -2.06 -39.11 6.26
CA PRO A 55 -1.43 -38.66 7.48
C PRO A 55 -1.37 -39.77 8.53
N VAL A 56 -0.16 -40.10 9.01
CA VAL A 56 0.07 -41.10 10.07
C VAL A 56 0.82 -40.47 11.22
N GLU A 57 0.17 -40.36 12.39
CA GLU A 57 0.81 -39.90 13.62
C GLU A 57 1.75 -40.99 14.15
N LYS A 58 2.98 -40.59 14.53
CA LYS A 58 3.99 -41.52 15.06
C LYS A 58 4.22 -41.32 16.54
N ASN A 59 4.53 -40.09 16.93
CA ASN A 59 4.78 -39.77 18.34
C ASN A 59 3.60 -38.97 18.87
N PRO A 60 3.15 -39.26 20.11
CA PRO A 60 2.09 -38.50 20.76
C PRO A 60 2.55 -37.07 21.09
N HIS A 61 1.58 -36.18 21.26
CA HIS A 61 1.81 -34.83 21.80
C HIS A 61 1.83 -34.84 23.32
N ASN A 62 2.55 -33.90 23.91
CA ASN A 62 2.55 -33.64 25.35
C ASN A 62 1.62 -32.48 25.75
N HIS A 63 0.75 -32.05 24.84
CA HIS A 63 -0.19 -30.97 25.05
C HIS A 63 -1.52 -31.27 24.37
N LEU A 64 -2.57 -30.66 24.90
CA LEU A 64 -3.92 -30.80 24.36
C LEU A 64 -4.02 -30.20 22.95
N PRO A 65 -4.95 -30.70 22.13
CA PRO A 65 -5.31 -30.06 20.87
C PRO A 65 -5.88 -28.65 21.11
N ASP A 66 -5.56 -27.71 20.22
CA ASP A 66 -6.05 -26.34 20.26
C ASP A 66 -6.75 -25.98 18.94
N LYS A 67 -8.06 -26.23 18.90
CA LYS A 67 -8.90 -25.95 17.73
C LYS A 67 -9.03 -24.45 17.45
N GLU A 68 -8.99 -23.62 18.48
CA GLU A 68 -9.13 -22.17 18.34
C GLU A 68 -7.87 -21.55 17.73
N GLU A 69 -6.67 -22.01 18.11
CA GLU A 69 -5.42 -21.57 17.48
C GLU A 69 -5.37 -21.93 15.98
N ILE A 70 -5.96 -23.07 15.61
CA ILE A 70 -6.12 -23.48 14.21
C ILE A 70 -7.09 -22.55 13.49
N LYS A 71 -8.26 -22.24 14.06
CA LYS A 71 -9.24 -21.30 13.48
C LYS A 71 -8.61 -19.91 13.27
N VAL A 72 -7.89 -19.38 14.26
CA VAL A 72 -7.14 -18.12 14.17
C VAL A 72 -6.14 -18.16 13.02
N THR A 73 -5.33 -19.23 12.93
CA THR A 73 -4.33 -19.40 11.88
C THR A 73 -4.97 -19.41 10.49
N LYS A 74 -6.10 -20.09 10.32
CA LYS A 74 -6.84 -20.14 9.05
C LYS A 74 -7.43 -18.78 8.68
N CYS A 75 -8.02 -18.07 9.64
CA CYS A 75 -8.56 -16.72 9.43
C CYS A 75 -7.47 -15.76 8.94
N ILE A 76 -6.31 -15.75 9.60
CA ILE A 76 -5.16 -14.94 9.17
C ILE A 76 -4.67 -15.35 7.78
N GLN A 77 -4.65 -16.65 7.47
CA GLN A 77 -4.24 -17.13 6.15
C GLN A 77 -5.20 -16.64 5.06
N LYS A 78 -6.52 -16.73 5.28
CA LYS A 78 -7.55 -16.21 4.38
C LYS A 78 -7.37 -14.71 4.12
N MET A 79 -7.13 -13.90 5.16
CA MET A 79 -6.86 -12.48 5.00
C MET A 79 -5.60 -12.21 4.16
N LYS A 80 -4.54 -13.00 4.35
CA LYS A 80 -3.31 -12.89 3.53
C LYS A 80 -3.58 -13.24 2.08
N ASP A 81 -4.32 -14.32 1.83
CA ASP A 81 -4.66 -14.75 0.47
C ASP A 81 -5.51 -13.71 -0.24
N GLN A 82 -6.49 -13.08 0.43
CA GLN A 82 -7.27 -11.96 -0.13
C GLN A 82 -6.40 -10.75 -0.50
N VAL A 83 -5.47 -10.34 0.38
CA VAL A 83 -4.52 -9.26 0.08
C VAL A 83 -3.58 -9.61 -1.07
N THR A 84 -3.24 -10.90 -1.21
CA THR A 84 -2.38 -11.39 -2.30
C THR A 84 -3.14 -11.41 -3.62
N SER A 85 -4.42 -11.79 -3.62
CA SER A 85 -5.26 -11.88 -4.82
C SER A 85 -5.77 -10.54 -5.31
N SER A 86 -5.99 -9.55 -4.43
CA SER A 86 -6.40 -8.20 -4.84
C SER A 86 -5.57 -7.14 -4.10
N SER A 87 -4.78 -6.40 -4.87
CA SER A 87 -3.99 -5.29 -4.36
C SER A 87 -4.82 -4.02 -4.13
N MET A 88 -6.14 -4.06 -4.28
CA MET A 88 -7.02 -2.87 -4.25
C MET A 88 -7.93 -2.82 -3.01
N ILE A 89 -8.17 -3.93 -2.33
CA ILE A 89 -9.05 -3.97 -1.15
C ILE A 89 -8.34 -3.33 0.06
N ASN A 90 -9.07 -2.52 0.83
CA ASN A 90 -8.55 -1.89 2.04
C ASN A 90 -8.26 -2.95 3.12
N PRO A 91 -7.05 -2.98 3.74
CA PRO A 91 -6.75 -3.91 4.83
C PRO A 91 -7.75 -3.86 6.01
N VAL A 92 -8.39 -2.71 6.23
CA VAL A 92 -9.44 -2.53 7.24
C VAL A 92 -10.67 -3.35 6.87
N GLU A 93 -11.15 -3.25 5.62
CA GLU A 93 -12.31 -3.99 5.12
C GLU A 93 -12.09 -5.50 5.23
N ILE A 94 -10.92 -5.97 4.76
CA ILE A 94 -10.51 -7.38 4.87
C ILE A 94 -10.55 -7.85 6.33
N PHE A 95 -10.01 -7.04 7.24
CA PHE A 95 -10.01 -7.38 8.65
C PHE A 95 -11.44 -7.49 9.20
N THR A 96 -12.27 -6.45 9.01
CA THR A 96 -13.65 -6.44 9.50
C THR A 96 -14.48 -7.59 8.94
N GLU A 97 -14.39 -7.86 7.64
CA GLU A 97 -15.13 -8.93 6.98
C GLU A 97 -14.78 -10.30 7.60
N ASN A 98 -13.49 -10.63 7.67
CA ASN A 98 -13.07 -11.94 8.14
C ASN A 98 -13.25 -12.12 9.65
N VAL A 99 -13.03 -11.06 10.44
CA VAL A 99 -13.24 -11.11 11.89
C VAL A 99 -14.73 -11.24 12.20
N SER A 100 -15.63 -10.61 11.43
CA SER A 100 -17.06 -10.74 11.65
C SER A 100 -17.56 -12.20 11.54
N GLN A 101 -16.90 -13.01 10.70
CA GLN A 101 -17.25 -14.40 10.38
C GLN A 101 -16.76 -15.45 11.39
N ILE A 102 -15.99 -15.07 12.42
CA ILE A 102 -15.46 -16.00 13.43
C ILE A 102 -16.14 -15.86 14.79
N GLU A 103 -16.16 -16.95 15.56
CA GLU A 103 -16.77 -17.04 16.89
C GLU A 103 -16.02 -16.19 17.93
N THR A 104 -16.73 -15.79 19.00
CA THR A 104 -16.17 -14.96 20.08
C THR A 104 -14.94 -15.59 20.75
N ALA A 105 -14.93 -16.91 20.93
CA ALA A 105 -13.79 -17.64 21.50
C ALA A 105 -12.53 -17.54 20.61
N THR A 106 -12.72 -17.56 19.28
CA THR A 106 -11.63 -17.38 18.31
C THR A 106 -11.17 -15.92 18.28
N LYS A 107 -12.12 -14.96 18.27
CA LYS A 107 -11.82 -13.51 18.31
C LYS A 107 -10.95 -13.12 19.48
N ALA A 108 -11.22 -13.66 20.67
CA ALA A 108 -10.45 -13.39 21.88
C ALA A 108 -8.97 -13.81 21.78
N ARG A 109 -8.63 -14.72 20.87
CA ARG A 109 -7.25 -15.20 20.63
C ARG A 109 -6.59 -14.58 19.40
N MET A 110 -7.30 -13.69 18.70
CA MET A 110 -6.73 -12.99 17.55
C MET A 110 -5.62 -12.04 18.00
N PRO A 111 -4.56 -11.88 17.20
CA PRO A 111 -3.64 -10.77 17.38
C PRO A 111 -4.38 -9.43 17.30
N THR A 112 -3.80 -8.38 17.87
CA THR A 112 -4.37 -7.04 17.80
C THR A 112 -4.58 -6.59 16.35
N GLU A 113 -5.61 -5.76 16.14
CA GLU A 113 -5.94 -5.20 14.82
C GLU A 113 -4.73 -4.52 14.16
N ASP A 114 -3.95 -3.73 14.92
CA ASP A 114 -2.75 -3.07 14.41
C ASP A 114 -1.67 -4.05 13.93
N THR A 115 -1.49 -5.14 14.67
CA THR A 115 -0.53 -6.20 14.29
C THR A 115 -0.95 -6.85 12.98
N LEU A 116 -2.24 -7.11 12.81
CA LEU A 116 -2.79 -7.68 11.59
C LEU A 116 -2.72 -6.69 10.43
N LYS A 117 -3.12 -5.44 10.62
CA LYS A 117 -2.98 -4.37 9.62
C LYS A 117 -1.55 -4.24 9.13
N ARG A 118 -0.57 -4.21 10.05
CA ARG A 118 0.86 -4.15 9.70
C ARG A 118 1.30 -5.40 8.92
N MET A 119 0.82 -6.58 9.33
CA MET A 119 1.11 -7.83 8.63
C MET A 119 0.55 -7.82 7.20
N LEU A 120 -0.71 -7.42 7.02
CA LEU A 120 -1.39 -7.34 5.72
C LEU A 120 -0.70 -6.33 4.80
N ARG A 121 -0.36 -5.14 5.30
CA ARG A 121 0.44 -4.15 4.56
C ARG A 121 1.77 -4.72 4.06
N ARG A 122 2.50 -5.47 4.92
CA ARG A 122 3.76 -6.12 4.55
C ARG A 122 3.58 -7.26 3.54
N GLN A 123 2.42 -7.94 3.52
CA GLN A 123 2.16 -8.93 2.47
C GLN A 123 1.82 -8.23 1.15
N ARG A 124 1.02 -7.17 1.19
CA ARG A 124 0.69 -6.35 0.01
C ARG A 124 1.96 -5.77 -0.64
N SER A 125 2.90 -5.29 0.17
CA SER A 125 4.16 -4.73 -0.34
C SER A 125 5.03 -5.72 -1.10
N LYS A 126 4.85 -7.04 -0.92
CA LYS A 126 5.55 -8.06 -1.72
C LYS A 126 5.00 -8.20 -3.13
N ASN A 127 3.74 -7.81 -3.33
CA ASN A 127 3.06 -7.83 -4.63
C ASN A 127 3.11 -6.45 -5.31
N CYS A 128 3.62 -5.42 -4.64
CA CYS A 128 4.06 -4.23 -5.34
C CYS A 128 5.23 -4.63 -6.26
N PRO A 129 5.24 -4.17 -7.52
CA PRO A 129 6.33 -4.49 -8.45
C PRO A 129 7.67 -4.14 -7.80
N ILE A 130 8.53 -5.16 -7.67
CA ILE A 130 9.86 -5.08 -7.02
C ILE A 130 10.82 -4.20 -7.85
N ASN A 131 10.53 -4.01 -9.13
CA ASN A 131 11.21 -3.08 -10.04
C ASN A 131 10.24 -1.96 -10.41
N SER A 132 10.29 -0.85 -9.67
CA SER A 132 9.40 0.32 -9.73
C SER A 132 9.61 1.24 -10.94
N THR A 133 10.32 0.78 -11.96
CA THR A 133 10.73 1.63 -13.07
C THR A 133 9.63 1.90 -14.08
N MET A 134 8.60 1.04 -14.19
CA MET A 134 7.54 1.21 -15.19
C MET A 134 6.15 1.15 -14.55
N ILE A 135 5.37 2.22 -14.72
CA ILE A 135 3.99 2.32 -14.26
C ILE A 135 3.10 1.94 -15.43
N GLU A 136 2.48 0.76 -15.36
CA GLU A 136 1.73 0.20 -16.48
C GLU A 136 0.43 -0.50 -16.05
N GLY A 137 -0.45 -0.73 -17.03
CA GLY A 137 -1.69 -1.48 -16.86
C GLY A 137 -2.62 -0.82 -15.83
N ASN A 138 -3.11 -1.63 -14.88
CA ASN A 138 -4.07 -1.17 -13.87
C ASN A 138 -3.53 -0.03 -12.99
N TRP A 139 -2.21 0.10 -12.85
CA TRP A 139 -1.56 1.16 -12.07
C TRP A 139 -1.66 2.55 -12.73
N CYS A 140 -2.01 2.61 -14.01
CA CYS A 140 -2.28 3.86 -14.72
C CYS A 140 -3.70 4.40 -14.49
N THR A 141 -4.54 3.69 -13.73
CA THR A 141 -5.96 4.00 -13.56
C THR A 141 -6.35 4.15 -12.09
N THR A 142 -7.54 4.69 -11.82
CA THR A 142 -8.12 4.75 -10.47
C THR A 142 -8.51 3.36 -9.92
N GLY A 143 -8.31 2.29 -10.69
CA GLY A 143 -8.78 0.95 -10.35
C GLY A 143 -10.30 0.79 -10.47
N GLU A 144 -10.78 -0.36 -10.02
CA GLU A 144 -12.20 -0.68 -9.98
C GLU A 144 -13.00 0.32 -9.12
N PRO A 145 -14.28 0.59 -9.46
CA PRO A 145 -15.01 0.03 -10.61
C PRO A 145 -14.81 0.84 -11.90
N ASN A 146 -14.28 2.05 -11.83
CA ASN A 146 -14.40 3.03 -12.91
C ASN A 146 -13.20 3.06 -13.88
N PHE A 147 -12.03 2.58 -13.46
CA PHE A 147 -10.79 2.55 -14.26
C PHE A 147 -10.48 3.87 -14.99
N LYS A 148 -10.77 5.01 -14.37
CA LYS A 148 -10.46 6.32 -14.98
C LYS A 148 -8.96 6.47 -15.12
N ARG A 149 -8.50 7.06 -16.22
CA ARG A 149 -7.08 7.40 -16.41
C ARG A 149 -6.60 8.23 -15.21
N PHE A 150 -5.58 7.73 -14.52
CA PHE A 150 -4.99 8.39 -13.37
C PHE A 150 -3.56 8.82 -13.65
N LEU A 151 -2.74 7.97 -14.28
CA LEU A 151 -1.43 8.40 -14.78
C LEU A 151 -1.63 9.44 -15.89
N LEU A 152 -1.18 10.66 -15.64
CA LEU A 152 -1.25 11.78 -16.60
C LEU A 152 0.04 11.87 -17.42
N TYR A 153 1.19 11.65 -16.77
CA TYR A 153 2.50 11.73 -17.40
C TYR A 153 3.53 10.89 -16.65
N ASP A 154 4.45 10.25 -17.39
CA ASP A 154 5.68 9.66 -16.88
C ASP A 154 6.77 9.83 -17.94
N ASN A 155 7.88 10.49 -17.62
CA ASN A 155 9.04 10.58 -18.53
C ASN A 155 9.93 9.32 -18.49
N GLY A 156 9.54 8.31 -17.72
CA GLY A 156 10.13 6.98 -17.72
C GLY A 156 11.35 6.85 -16.82
N SER A 157 11.71 5.60 -16.52
CA SER A 157 12.77 5.24 -15.58
C SER A 157 14.18 5.68 -15.96
N ASN A 158 14.43 5.84 -17.26
CA ASN A 158 15.75 6.17 -17.77
C ASN A 158 16.08 7.67 -17.62
N SER A 159 15.13 8.47 -17.15
CA SER A 159 15.33 9.89 -16.91
C SER A 159 16.16 10.15 -15.65
N ASP A 160 17.15 11.04 -15.77
CA ASP A 160 17.94 11.55 -14.64
C ASP A 160 17.09 12.41 -13.69
N GLU A 161 16.00 13.00 -14.21
CA GLU A 161 14.99 13.73 -13.47
C GLU A 161 13.61 13.10 -13.72
N ARG A 162 13.40 11.89 -13.21
CA ARG A 162 12.11 11.22 -13.37
C ARG A 162 11.00 12.04 -12.71
N ILE A 163 9.97 12.35 -13.49
CA ILE A 163 8.77 13.07 -13.09
C ILE A 163 7.59 12.22 -13.51
N THR A 164 6.74 11.89 -12.55
CA THR A 164 5.49 11.20 -12.79
C THR A 164 4.35 12.04 -12.22
N ILE A 165 3.29 12.25 -12.99
CA ILE A 165 2.11 13.02 -12.61
C ILE A 165 0.89 12.12 -12.68
N PHE A 166 0.10 12.14 -11.61
CA PHE A 166 -1.17 11.45 -11.52
C PHE A 166 -2.30 12.45 -11.25
N ALA A 167 -3.30 12.44 -12.12
CA ALA A 167 -4.51 13.23 -11.99
C ALA A 167 -5.59 12.61 -12.88
N THR A 168 -6.85 12.65 -12.43
CA THR A 168 -8.01 12.37 -13.28
C THR A 168 -8.45 13.63 -14.00
N ASP A 169 -9.17 13.50 -15.12
CA ASP A 169 -9.66 14.69 -15.84
C ASP A 169 -10.65 15.51 -14.98
N ASP A 170 -11.45 14.85 -14.12
CA ASP A 170 -12.31 15.54 -13.14
C ASP A 170 -11.48 16.32 -12.11
N GLY A 171 -10.36 15.74 -11.65
CA GLY A 171 -9.43 16.42 -10.75
C GLY A 171 -8.79 17.65 -11.41
N LEU A 172 -8.41 17.55 -12.70
CA LEU A 172 -7.86 18.68 -13.44
C LEU A 172 -8.89 19.80 -13.65
N LYS A 173 -10.16 19.47 -13.89
CA LYS A 173 -11.25 20.46 -13.96
C LYS A 173 -11.44 21.19 -12.63
N LEU A 174 -11.50 20.45 -11.53
CA LEU A 174 -11.57 21.06 -10.20
C LEU A 174 -10.36 21.95 -9.92
N LEU A 175 -9.16 21.56 -10.39
CA LEU A 175 -7.96 22.38 -10.27
C LEU A 175 -8.07 23.69 -11.07
N SER A 176 -8.64 23.66 -12.28
CA SER A 176 -8.85 24.88 -13.09
C SER A 176 -9.91 25.81 -12.54
N GLU A 177 -10.91 25.28 -11.82
CA GLU A 177 -11.98 26.08 -11.20
C GLU A 177 -11.52 26.72 -9.88
N ALA A 178 -10.42 26.24 -9.29
CA ALA A 178 -9.93 26.71 -8.01
C ALA A 178 -9.01 27.93 -8.17
N GLU A 179 -9.37 29.03 -7.51
CA GLU A 179 -8.54 30.24 -7.43
C GLU A 179 -7.30 30.04 -6.54
N GLU A 180 -7.41 29.18 -5.52
CA GLU A 180 -6.34 28.95 -4.54
C GLU A 180 -5.79 27.52 -4.59
N TRP A 181 -4.48 27.40 -4.77
CA TRP A 181 -3.76 26.13 -4.75
C TRP A 181 -2.85 26.04 -3.53
N PHE A 182 -2.73 24.83 -2.99
CA PHE A 182 -1.85 24.51 -1.87
C PHE A 182 -0.90 23.39 -2.32
N MET A 183 0.39 23.70 -2.45
CA MET A 183 1.38 22.75 -2.94
C MET A 183 2.35 22.37 -1.82
N ASP A 184 2.52 21.08 -1.59
CA ASP A 184 3.31 20.55 -0.48
C ASP A 184 4.07 19.28 -0.88
N GLY A 185 5.26 19.10 -0.30
CA GLY A 185 6.15 17.96 -0.54
C GLY A 185 6.31 17.07 0.69
N ASN A 186 6.03 15.77 0.54
CA ASN A 186 6.19 14.77 1.59
C ASN A 186 7.30 13.75 1.24
N PHE A 187 8.34 13.71 2.08
CA PHE A 187 9.49 12.80 1.92
C PHE A 187 9.21 11.38 2.45
N ALA A 188 8.46 11.26 3.55
CA ALA A 188 8.24 9.99 4.24
C ALA A 188 7.36 9.01 3.44
N LEU A 189 6.51 9.55 2.56
CA LEU A 189 5.60 8.79 1.71
C LEU A 189 6.14 8.53 0.30
N SER A 190 7.35 9.03 -0.01
CA SER A 190 7.95 8.86 -1.33
C SER A 190 8.49 7.44 -1.55
N PRO A 191 8.25 6.81 -2.72
CA PRO A 191 8.94 5.57 -3.07
C PRO A 191 10.45 5.77 -3.16
N THR A 192 11.24 4.72 -2.96
CA THR A 192 12.72 4.79 -2.87
C THR A 192 13.40 5.43 -4.09
N GLU A 193 12.81 5.33 -5.29
CA GLU A 193 13.33 5.95 -6.51
C GLU A 193 13.14 7.48 -6.59
N PHE A 194 12.27 8.04 -5.74
CA PHE A 194 11.88 9.45 -5.76
C PHE A 194 12.28 10.13 -4.45
N GLN A 195 12.70 11.39 -4.53
CA GLN A 195 13.03 12.17 -3.34
C GLN A 195 11.78 12.64 -2.60
N GLN A 196 10.68 12.88 -3.32
CA GLN A 196 9.43 13.32 -2.70
C GLN A 196 8.18 12.90 -3.48
N LEU A 197 7.10 12.72 -2.72
CA LEU A 197 5.74 12.85 -3.21
C LEU A 197 5.33 14.32 -3.06
N TYR A 198 5.04 14.97 -4.17
CA TYR A 198 4.59 16.36 -4.22
C TYR A 198 3.12 16.40 -4.59
N VAL A 199 2.31 17.19 -3.90
CA VAL A 199 0.86 17.22 -4.09
C VAL A 199 0.38 18.64 -4.36
N ILE A 200 -0.63 18.78 -5.21
CA ILE A 200 -1.36 20.03 -5.40
C ILE A 200 -2.76 19.80 -4.87
N ARG A 201 -3.15 20.60 -3.88
CA ARG A 201 -4.43 20.55 -3.19
C ARG A 201 -5.21 21.81 -3.46
N ILE A 202 -6.53 21.68 -3.41
CA ILE A 202 -7.47 22.78 -3.53
C ILE A 202 -8.50 22.67 -2.40
N GLN A 203 -9.10 23.78 -2.04
CA GLN A 203 -10.20 23.81 -1.10
C GLN A 203 -11.53 23.88 -1.86
N VAL A 204 -12.36 22.86 -1.71
CA VAL A 204 -13.73 22.86 -2.23
C VAL A 204 -14.67 22.97 -1.04
N LYS A 205 -15.30 24.15 -0.90
CA LYS A 205 -16.09 24.54 0.29
C LYS A 205 -15.24 24.52 1.56
N THR A 206 -15.40 23.51 2.41
CA THR A 206 -14.68 23.35 3.68
C THR A 206 -13.70 22.17 3.67
N ILE A 207 -13.57 21.46 2.54
CA ILE A 207 -12.79 20.22 2.45
C ILE A 207 -11.63 20.43 1.48
N PHE A 208 -10.44 19.98 1.89
CA PHE A 208 -9.26 19.96 1.03
C PHE A 208 -9.20 18.67 0.22
N ILE A 209 -9.20 18.81 -1.11
CA ILE A 209 -9.09 17.71 -2.05
C ILE A 209 -7.71 17.77 -2.72
N THR A 210 -7.14 16.61 -3.04
CA THR A 210 -5.86 16.50 -3.76
C THR A 210 -6.12 16.05 -5.20
N PRO A 211 -6.32 16.97 -6.15
CA PRO A 211 -6.55 16.63 -7.55
C PRO A 211 -5.31 16.08 -8.27
N VAL A 212 -4.10 16.48 -7.85
CA VAL A 212 -2.84 16.12 -8.52
C VAL A 212 -1.81 15.60 -7.54
N PHE A 213 -1.22 14.44 -7.89
CA PHE A 213 -0.11 13.83 -7.18
C PHE A 213 1.09 13.72 -8.12
N CYS A 214 2.28 14.03 -7.63
CA CYS A 214 3.50 14.05 -8.43
C CYS A 214 4.62 13.31 -7.69
N LEU A 215 5.34 12.46 -8.39
CA LEU A 215 6.57 11.86 -7.88
C LEU A 215 7.76 12.54 -8.54
N LEU A 216 8.64 13.12 -7.72
CA LEU A 216 9.79 13.88 -8.19
C LEU A 216 11.10 13.25 -7.71
N LYS A 217 11.97 12.91 -8.65
CA LYS A 217 13.31 12.34 -8.34
C LYS A 217 14.26 13.39 -7.79
N ARG A 218 14.05 14.66 -8.14
CA ARG A 218 14.87 15.79 -7.69
C ARG A 218 13.99 16.96 -7.23
N LYS A 219 14.56 17.79 -6.36
CA LYS A 219 13.96 19.02 -5.82
C LYS A 219 14.65 20.29 -6.35
N THR A 220 15.11 20.25 -7.59
CA THR A 220 15.73 21.45 -8.18
C THR A 220 14.66 22.38 -8.72
N GLN A 221 15.00 23.66 -8.86
CA GLN A 221 14.14 24.64 -9.52
C GLN A 221 13.73 24.16 -10.92
N SER A 222 14.70 23.64 -11.71
CA SER A 222 14.43 23.07 -13.04
C SER A 222 13.40 21.95 -12.99
N SER A 223 13.48 21.05 -12.01
CA SER A 223 12.53 19.93 -11.88
C SER A 223 11.11 20.42 -11.56
N TYR A 224 10.96 21.46 -10.73
CA TYR A 224 9.65 22.07 -10.47
C TYR A 224 9.12 22.84 -11.67
N GLU A 225 9.97 23.57 -12.40
CA GLU A 225 9.57 24.26 -13.63
C GLU A 225 9.09 23.26 -14.68
N GLN A 226 9.80 22.14 -14.85
CA GLN A 226 9.37 21.06 -15.73
C GLN A 226 8.03 20.48 -15.29
N LEU A 227 7.86 20.20 -13.99
CA LEU A 227 6.59 19.70 -13.47
C LEU A 227 5.42 20.62 -13.84
N ILE A 228 5.54 21.91 -13.58
CA ILE A 228 4.47 22.89 -13.84
C ILE A 228 4.22 23.03 -15.34
N LYS A 229 5.27 23.11 -16.16
CA LYS A 229 5.14 23.18 -17.63
C LYS A 229 4.42 21.97 -18.20
N ILE A 230 4.79 20.77 -17.76
CA ILE A 230 4.15 19.52 -18.19
C ILE A 230 2.68 19.51 -17.74
N LEU A 231 2.38 19.94 -16.51
CA LEU A 231 1.00 19.99 -16.03
C LEU A 231 0.15 20.96 -16.87
N LEU A 232 0.66 22.15 -17.16
CA LEU A 232 0.00 23.14 -18.03
C LEU A 232 -0.22 22.58 -19.44
N GLU A 233 0.80 21.99 -20.04
CA GLU A 233 0.72 21.34 -21.36
C GLU A 233 -0.35 20.24 -21.39
N LYS A 234 -0.34 19.35 -20.39
CA LYS A 234 -1.33 18.25 -20.28
C LYS A 234 -2.75 18.73 -20.02
N CYS A 235 -2.94 19.86 -19.36
CA CYS A 235 -4.25 20.48 -19.22
C CYS A 235 -4.69 21.15 -20.53
N ASN A 236 -3.80 21.88 -21.20
CA ASN A 236 -4.08 22.52 -22.49
C ASN A 236 -4.46 21.50 -23.57
N GLU A 237 -3.79 20.34 -23.63
CA GLU A 237 -4.17 19.21 -24.52
C GLU A 237 -5.63 18.74 -24.32
N ARG A 238 -6.23 19.06 -23.17
CA ARG A 238 -7.60 18.69 -22.77
C ARG A 238 -8.55 19.89 -22.75
N GLU A 239 -8.13 21.03 -23.30
CA GLU A 239 -8.88 22.29 -23.26
C GLU A 239 -9.19 22.77 -21.83
N ILE A 240 -8.32 22.41 -20.88
CA ILE A 240 -8.36 22.87 -19.49
C ILE A 240 -7.26 23.89 -19.31
N TYR A 241 -7.63 25.12 -18.94
CA TYR A 241 -6.70 26.22 -18.72
C TYR A 241 -6.56 26.48 -17.23
N LEU A 242 -5.33 26.39 -16.73
CA LEU A 242 -5.03 26.63 -15.32
C LEU A 242 -4.61 28.09 -15.14
N ASP A 243 -5.29 28.80 -14.25
CA ASP A 243 -4.99 30.20 -13.93
C ASP A 243 -5.27 30.50 -12.44
N PRO A 244 -4.46 29.94 -11.52
CA PRO A 244 -4.66 30.16 -10.09
C PRO A 244 -4.36 31.61 -9.71
N LEU A 245 -5.24 32.21 -8.90
CA LEU A 245 -5.03 33.55 -8.35
C LEU A 245 -4.00 33.54 -7.21
N ILE A 246 -3.99 32.49 -6.39
CA ILE A 246 -3.10 32.37 -5.24
C ILE A 246 -2.53 30.95 -5.15
N VAL A 247 -1.22 30.84 -5.00
CA VAL A 247 -0.53 29.58 -4.77
C VAL A 247 0.22 29.66 -3.44
N HIS A 248 -0.19 28.80 -2.52
CA HIS A 248 0.44 28.61 -1.20
C HIS A 248 1.46 27.49 -1.31
N VAL A 249 2.72 27.81 -0.98
CA VAL A 249 3.83 26.86 -0.99
C VAL A 249 4.68 27.05 0.27
N ASP A 250 5.41 26.01 0.65
CA ASP A 250 6.47 26.13 1.66
C ASP A 250 7.57 27.11 1.20
N PHE A 251 8.38 27.60 2.15
CA PHE A 251 9.47 28.58 1.91
C PHE A 251 10.64 28.05 1.06
N GLU A 252 10.45 26.95 0.33
CA GLU A 252 11.44 26.38 -0.57
C GLU A 252 11.64 27.29 -1.79
N LYS A 253 12.75 28.02 -1.80
CA LYS A 253 13.12 28.98 -2.86
C LYS A 253 13.01 28.41 -4.28
N ALA A 254 13.36 27.13 -4.46
CA ALA A 254 13.31 26.47 -5.75
C ALA A 254 11.89 26.41 -6.34
N VAL A 255 10.88 26.13 -5.51
CA VAL A 255 9.47 26.06 -5.94
C VAL A 255 8.94 27.46 -6.26
N ILE A 256 9.24 28.42 -5.38
CA ILE A 256 8.81 29.81 -5.55
C ILE A 256 9.32 30.37 -6.88
N GLU A 257 10.60 30.18 -7.19
CA GLU A 257 11.18 30.68 -8.43
C GLU A 257 10.62 29.95 -9.67
N ALA A 258 10.38 28.63 -9.54
CA ALA A 258 9.76 27.86 -10.61
C ALA A 258 8.35 28.36 -10.96
N LEU A 259 7.53 28.68 -9.96
CA LEU A 259 6.18 29.24 -10.14
C LEU A 259 6.22 30.60 -10.85
N LYS A 260 7.14 31.49 -10.44
CA LYS A 260 7.34 32.80 -11.11
C LYS A 260 7.67 32.65 -12.58
N ASN A 261 8.53 31.69 -12.91
CA ASN A 261 9.00 31.46 -14.27
C ASN A 261 7.98 30.76 -15.17
N THR A 262 6.92 30.18 -14.60
CA THR A 262 5.96 29.34 -15.34
C THR A 262 4.56 29.93 -15.37
N ILE A 263 3.96 30.18 -14.20
CA ILE A 263 2.60 30.73 -14.07
C ILE A 263 2.66 32.27 -14.05
N GLY A 264 3.70 32.83 -13.44
CA GLY A 264 3.94 34.27 -13.39
C GLY A 264 3.94 34.82 -11.95
N ASN A 265 4.33 36.09 -11.82
CA ASN A 265 4.51 36.72 -10.50
C ASN A 265 3.22 37.06 -9.76
N HIS A 266 2.07 37.05 -10.45
CA HIS A 266 0.80 37.55 -9.91
C HIS A 266 0.17 36.58 -8.89
N CYS A 267 0.52 35.29 -8.94
CA CYS A 267 -0.14 34.24 -8.18
C CYS A 267 0.52 33.89 -6.84
N LEU A 268 1.59 34.60 -6.42
CA LEU A 268 2.36 34.22 -5.24
C LEU A 268 2.02 35.07 -4.02
N HIS A 269 1.42 34.45 -3.00
CA HIS A 269 1.30 35.04 -1.66
C HIS A 269 2.17 34.25 -0.68
N ASN A 270 3.27 34.86 -0.21
CA ASN A 270 4.12 34.29 0.83
C ASN A 270 3.38 34.33 2.17
N THR A 271 2.51 33.36 2.44
CA THR A 271 1.75 33.32 3.69
C THR A 271 2.28 32.25 4.62
N ILE A 272 2.67 32.68 5.82
CA ILE A 272 2.98 31.84 6.98
C ILE A 272 1.69 31.09 7.35
N ILE A 273 1.51 29.87 6.85
CA ILE A 273 0.41 28.99 7.30
C ILE A 273 0.97 27.59 7.64
N LEU A 274 2.11 27.57 8.36
CA LEU A 274 2.76 26.31 8.74
C LEU A 274 2.39 25.80 10.14
N ILE A 275 1.64 26.56 10.95
CA ILE A 275 1.43 26.18 12.37
C ILE A 275 0.04 25.58 12.65
N ILE A 276 -0.98 25.82 11.84
CA ILE A 276 -2.34 25.28 12.11
C ILE A 276 -2.67 24.02 11.29
N TYR A 277 -2.07 23.83 10.11
CA TYR A 277 -2.44 22.71 9.21
C TYR A 277 -1.81 21.36 9.57
N TYR A 278 -0.71 21.36 10.34
CA TYR A 278 -0.10 20.11 10.82
C TYR A 278 -1.05 19.27 11.69
N PHE A 279 -2.07 19.88 12.30
CA PHE A 279 -3.04 19.18 13.15
C PHE A 279 -4.18 18.48 12.39
N ILE A 280 -4.41 18.81 11.11
CA ILE A 280 -5.49 18.20 10.30
C ILE A 280 -4.96 17.12 9.36
N LEU A 281 -3.63 16.99 9.22
CA LEU A 281 -2.97 16.09 8.26
C LEU A 281 -2.87 14.61 8.68
N TYR A 282 -3.45 14.19 9.81
CA TYR A 282 -3.34 12.81 10.32
C TYR A 282 -4.66 12.14 10.75
N PHE A 283 -5.82 12.57 10.24
CA PHE A 283 -7.07 11.83 10.35
C PHE A 283 -7.76 11.65 9.01
#